data_AF-T0FRA5-F1
#
_entry.id   AF-T0FRA5-F1
#
_cell.length_a   1.000
_cell.length_b   1.000
_cell.length_c   1.000
_cell.angle_alpha   90.00
_cell.angle_beta   90.00
_cell.angle_gamma   90.00
#
_symmetry.space_group_name_H-M   'P 1'
#
loop_
_entity.id
_entity.type
_entity.pdbx_description
1 polymer ?
#
loop_
_entity_poly.entity_id
_entity_poly.type
_entity_poly.pdbx_seq_one_letter_code
_entity_poly.pdbx_strand_id
1 'polypeptide(L)' 'MKVHDEKNECAVGDKILAIETRPLSKEKRHRLYKIVEKAK' A
#
# COMPACT_ATOMS: atom_id res chain seq x y z
N MET A 1 -2.83 9.50 -1.35
CA MET A 1 -2.48 8.62 -0.21
C MET A 1 -1.23 7.84 -0.59
N LYS A 2 -0.11 7.99 0.13
CA LYS A 2 1.15 7.29 -0.20
C LYS A 2 1.27 6.06 0.70
N VAL A 3 1.20 4.87 0.10
CA VAL A 3 1.38 3.60 0.79
C VAL A 3 2.85 3.18 0.66
N HIS A 4 3.42 2.67 1.75
CA HIS A 4 4.70 2.00 1.69
C HIS A 4 4.49 0.55 1.29
N ASP A 5 5.01 0.21 0.11
CA ASP A 5 5.11 -1.15 -0.40
C ASP A 5 6.59 -1.54 -0.46
N GLU A 6 6.97 -2.61 0.22
CA GLU A 6 8.38 -3.04 0.31
C GLU A 6 8.83 -3.87 -0.89
N LYS A 7 7.91 -4.56 -1.57
CA LYS A 7 8.22 -5.53 -2.62
C LYS A 7 7.83 -5.09 -4.04
N ASN A 8 7.27 -3.89 -4.21
CA ASN A 8 6.71 -3.40 -5.48
C ASN A 8 5.75 -4.42 -6.13
N GLU A 9 4.95 -5.11 -5.32
CA GLU A 9 4.03 -6.16 -5.80
C GLU A 9 2.71 -5.60 -6.33
N CYS A 10 2.47 -4.30 -6.17
CA CYS A 10 1.22 -3.64 -6.55
C CYS A 10 1.33 -2.99 -7.94
N ALA A 11 0.41 -3.35 -8.83
CA ALA A 11 0.20 -2.72 -10.12
C ALA A 11 -0.92 -1.67 -10.05
N VAL A 12 -0.93 -0.78 -11.04
CA VAL A 12 -1.98 0.23 -11.19
C VAL A 12 -3.29 -0.48 -11.53
N GLY A 13 -4.29 -0.36 -10.65
CA GLY A 13 -5.59 -1.02 -10.79
C GLY A 13 -5.88 -2.07 -9.72
N ASP A 14 -4.87 -2.50 -8.96
CA ASP A 14 -5.07 -3.45 -7.85
C ASP A 14 -5.82 -2.80 -6.69
N LYS A 15 -6.77 -3.53 -6.10
CA LYS A 15 -7.35 -3.14 -4.81
C LYS A 15 -6.49 -3.67 -3.69
N ILE A 16 -5.94 -2.76 -2.92
CA ILE A 16 -5.10 -3.06 -1.77
C ILE A 16 -5.75 -2.58 -0.48
N LEU A 17 -5.53 -3.35 0.58
CA LEU A 17 -5.77 -2.92 1.95
C LEU A 17 -4.48 -2.34 2.50
N ALA A 18 -4.56 -1.07 2.90
CA ALA A 18 -3.49 -0.38 3.58
C ALA A 18 -3.91 -0.11 5.03
N ILE A 19 -3.00 -0.39 5.97
CA ILE A 19 -3.21 -0.10 7.39
C ILE A 19 -2.48 1.18 7.78
N GLU A 20 -3.09 1.97 8.66
CA GLU A 20 -2.40 3.10 9.29
C GLU A 20 -1.32 2.59 10.24
N THR A 21 -0.15 3.19 10.16
CA THR A 21 0.98 2.88 11.02
C THR A 21 1.64 4.19 11.46
N ARG A 22 2.65 4.09 12.34
CA ARG A 22 3.48 5.25 12.69
C ARG A 22 4.00 5.93 11.42
N PRO A 23 4.17 7.26 11.39
CA PRO A 23 4.67 7.95 10.20
C PRO A 23 6.02 7.35 9.78
N LEU A 24 6.05 6.73 8.60
CA LEU A 24 7.26 6.14 8.01
C LEU A 24 8.08 7.20 7.27
N SER A 25 7.45 8.30 6.87
CA SER A 25 8.10 9.43 6.20
C SER A 25 7.28 10.70 6.37
N LYS A 26 7.72 11.82 5.79
CA LYS A 26 7.03 13.12 5.84
C LYS A 26 5.57 13.04 5.37
N GLU A 27 5.27 12.12 4.45
CA GLU A 27 3.93 11.94 3.87
C GLU A 27 3.40 10.49 3.90
N LYS A 28 4.24 9.50 4.24
CA LYS A 28 3.83 8.07 4.24
C LYS A 28 3.39 7.65 5.63
N ARG A 29 2.09 7.39 5.79
CA ARG A 29 1.46 6.93 7.04
C ARG A 29 0.77 5.57 6.94
N HIS A 30 0.76 4.99 5.75
CA HIS A 30 0.07 3.74 5.49
C HIS A 30 1.06 2.69 4.99
N ARG A 31 0.94 1.46 5.48
CA ARG A 31 1.71 0.30 5.02
C ARG A 31 0.79 -0.64 4.24
N LEU A 32 1.32 -1.27 3.20
CA LEU A 32 0.62 -2.35 2.52
C LEU A 32 0.35 -3.50 3.50
N TYR A 33 -0.91 -3.90 3.65
CA TYR A 33 -1.29 -5.08 4.44
C TYR A 33 -1.56 -6.28 3.55
N LYS A 34 -2.46 -6.15 2.58
CA LYS A 34 -2.84 -7.24 1.68
C LYS A 34 -3.42 -6.73 0.37
N ILE A 35 -3.14 -7.44 -0.74
CA ILE A 35 -3.80 -7.23 -2.03
C ILE A 35 -5.10 -8.03 -2.03
N VAL A 36 -6.24 -7.36 -2.22
CA VAL A 36 -7.58 -7.97 -2.19
C VAL A 36 -8.00 -8.43 -3.58
N GLU A 37 -7.79 -7.58 -4.59
CA GLU A 37 -8.07 -7.91 -5.98
C GLU A 37 -6.88 -7.48 -6.83
N LYS A 38 -6.37 -8.40 -7.66
CA LYS A 38 -5.43 -8.05 -8.72
C LYS A 38 -6.20 -7.69 -9.98
N ALA A 39 -5.88 -6.54 -10.58
CA ALA A 39 -6.38 -6.19 -11.89
C ALA A 39 -5.82 -7.20 -12.92
N LYS A 40 -6.72 -7.84 -13.66
CA LYS A 40 -6.40 -8.85 -14.68
C LYS A 40 -6.29 -8.20 -16.05
#